data_AF-A0A452XH75-F1
#
_entry.id   AF-A0A452XH75-F1
#
_cell.length_a   1.000
_cell.length_b   1.000
_cell.length_c   1.000
_cell.angle_alpha   90.00
_cell.angle_beta   90.00
_cell.angle_gamma   90.00
#
_symmetry.space_group_name_H-M   'P 1'
#
loop_
_entity.id
_entity.type
_entity.pdbx_description
1 polymer ?
#
loop_
_entity_poly.entity_id
_entity_poly.type
_entity_poly.pdbx_seq_one_letter_code
_entity_poly.pdbx_strand_id
1 'polypeptide(L)' 'MATGVIDDTNRRPVGVMLFNHSEVDFIVKPGDRVALMIVQVIATPVVTELEDLHATVRGEGGFMSVYK' A
#
# COMPACT_ATOMS: atom_id res chain seq x y z
N MET A 1 4.42 -1.59 -10.07
CA MET A 1 3.61 -1.66 -8.83
C MET A 1 4.52 -2.23 -7.76
N ALA A 2 4.77 -1.49 -6.68
CA ALA A 2 5.55 -2.00 -5.56
C ALA A 2 4.63 -2.73 -4.58
N THR A 3 5.12 -3.84 -4.04
CA THR A 3 4.48 -4.55 -2.91
C THR A 3 5.16 -4.16 -1.60
N GLY A 4 4.54 -4.48 -0.48
CA GLY A 4 5.04 -4.12 0.85
C GLY A 4 4.03 -4.35 1.98
N VAL A 5 2.84 -4.85 1.67
CA VAL A 5 1.84 -5.23 2.67
C VAL A 5 2.23 -6.58 3.25
N ILE A 6 2.40 -6.62 4.56
CA ILE A 6 2.62 -7.83 5.34
C ILE A 6 1.39 -7.98 6.23
N ASP A 7 0.69 -9.11 6.10
CA ASP A 7 -0.47 -9.39 6.94
C ASP A 7 -0.05 -9.73 8.39
N ASP A 8 -0.96 -9.54 9.33
CA ASP A 8 -0.76 -9.78 10.76
C ASP A 8 -0.64 -11.27 11.12
N THR A 9 -1.05 -12.16 10.21
CA THR A 9 -0.97 -13.61 10.37
C THR A 9 0.32 -14.22 9.81
N ASN A 10 1.12 -13.44 9.09
CA ASN A 10 2.31 -13.94 8.43
C ASN A 10 3.37 -14.30 9.47
N ARG A 11 3.93 -15.51 9.35
CA ARG A 11 5.03 -16.01 10.19
C ARG A 11 6.24 -16.42 9.35
N ARG A 12 6.19 -16.22 8.04
CA ARG A 12 7.27 -16.56 7.11
C ARG A 12 8.31 -15.44 7.07
N PRO A 13 9.54 -15.73 6.59
CA PRO A 13 10.56 -14.71 6.37
C PRO A 13 10.02 -13.56 5.52
N VAL A 14 10.32 -12.33 5.94
CA VAL A 14 9.92 -11.11 5.21
C VAL A 14 10.98 -10.79 4.17
N GLY A 15 10.55 -10.67 2.91
CA GLY A 15 11.36 -10.16 1.81
C GLY A 15 11.05 -8.70 1.50
N VAL A 16 12.04 -7.97 0.99
CA VAL A 16 11.88 -6.59 0.50
C VAL A 16 12.00 -6.62 -1.02
N MET A 17 10.96 -6.17 -1.72
CA MET A 17 11.00 -6.01 -3.18
C MET A 17 11.50 -4.61 -3.52
N LEU A 18 12.70 -4.52 -4.09
CA LEU A 18 13.30 -3.26 -4.52
C LEU A 18 13.09 -3.04 -6.02
N PHE A 19 12.68 -1.84 -6.39
CA PHE A 19 12.68 -1.38 -7.78
C PHE A 19 13.81 -0.38 -7.94
N ASN A 20 14.80 -0.75 -8.75
CA ASN A 20 15.80 0.20 -9.21
C ASN A 20 15.32 0.84 -10.52
N HIS A 21 15.00 2.13 -10.48
CA HIS A 21 14.53 2.89 -11.64
C HIS A 21 15.67 3.54 -12.45
N SER A 22 16.93 3.25 -12.10
CA SER A 22 18.10 3.70 -12.85
C SER A 22 18.58 2.64 -13.85
N GLU A 23 19.45 3.04 -14.78
CA GLU A 23 20.12 2.13 -15.73
C GLU A 23 21.41 1.51 -15.15
N VAL A 24 21.72 1.77 -13.88
CA VAL A 24 22.95 1.32 -13.21
C VAL A 24 22.60 0.31 -12.13
N ASP A 25 23.39 -0.76 -12.01
CA ASP A 25 23.18 -1.80 -11.00
C ASP A 25 23.22 -1.24 -9.57
N PHE A 26 22.27 -1.71 -8.73
CA PHE A 26 22.23 -1.42 -7.30
C PHE A 26 22.61 -2.68 -6.52
N ILE A 27 23.84 -2.69 -5.99
CA ILE A 27 24.40 -3.83 -5.27
C ILE A 27 24.03 -3.74 -3.78
N VAL A 28 23.31 -4.74 -3.28
CA VAL A 28 22.99 -4.90 -1.85
C VAL A 28 23.92 -5.95 -1.23
N LYS A 29 24.51 -5.63 -0.09
CA LYS A 29 25.36 -6.54 0.68
C LYS A 29 24.68 -6.95 1.99
N PRO A 30 25.05 -8.11 2.57
CA PRO A 30 24.59 -8.48 3.90
C PRO A 30 24.89 -7.38 4.92
N GLY A 31 23.85 -6.94 5.64
CA GLY A 31 23.94 -5.86 6.63
C GLY A 31 23.50 -4.48 6.12
N ASP A 32 23.31 -4.30 4.81
CA ASP A 32 22.80 -3.04 4.26
C ASP A 32 21.33 -2.82 4.66
N ARG A 33 21.01 -1.59 5.04
CA ARG A 33 19.63 -1.18 5.31
C ARG A 33 18.94 -0.81 3.99
N VAL A 34 17.93 -1.59 3.58
CA VAL A 34 17.27 -1.44 2.26
C VAL A 34 15.81 -0.98 2.33
N ALA A 35 15.20 -0.99 3.52
CA ALA A 35 13.84 -0.52 3.75
C ALA A 35 13.61 -0.19 5.23
N LEU A 36 12.45 0.39 5.51
CA LEU A 36 11.94 0.63 6.86
C LEU A 36 10.56 -0.02 7.00
N MET A 37 10.34 -0.75 8.08
CA MET A 37 9.03 -1.30 8.42
C MET A 37 8.21 -0.24 9.18
N ILE A 38 6.96 -0.04 8.76
CA ILE A 38 5.99 0.80 9.47
C ILE A 38 4.81 -0.08 9.88
N VAL A 39 4.44 -0.04 11.16
CA VAL A 39 3.25 -0.74 11.67
C VAL A 39 2.06 0.19 11.54
N GLN A 40 1.16 -0.11 10.61
CA GLN A 40 -0.03 0.68 10.36
C GLN A 40 -1.22 0.13 11.17
N VAL A 41 -1.91 1.01 11.89
CA VAL A 41 -3.20 0.67 12.52
C VAL A 41 -4.27 0.60 11.42
N ILE A 42 -4.93 -0.54 11.31
CA ILE A 42 -5.99 -0.78 10.32
C ILE A 42 -7.28 -1.22 11.00
N ALA A 43 -8.41 -1.00 10.33
CA ALA A 43 -9.69 -1.61 10.67
C ALA A 43 -10.01 -2.71 9.65
N THR A 44 -10.53 -3.85 10.13
CA THR A 44 -11.00 -4.97 9.30
C THR A 44 -12.50 -5.20 9.50
N PRO A 45 -13.36 -4.24 9.06
CA PRO A 45 -14.81 -4.34 9.26
C PRO A 45 -15.42 -5.45 8.41
N VAL A 46 -16.59 -5.94 8.85
CA VAL A 46 -17.43 -6.84 8.04
C VAL A 46 -18.06 -6.04 6.90
N VAL A 47 -17.98 -6.57 5.68
CA VAL A 47 -18.61 -5.96 4.51
C VAL A 47 -20.13 -6.19 4.57
N THR A 48 -20.91 -5.14 4.35
CA THR A 48 -22.38 -5.19 4.31
C THR A 48 -22.87 -4.72 2.93
N GLU A 49 -23.69 -5.53 2.27
CA GLU A 49 -24.30 -5.21 0.98
C GLU A 49 -25.54 -4.32 1.17
N LEU A 50 -25.69 -3.30 0.32
CA LEU A 50 -26.78 -2.32 0.34
C LEU A 50 -27.20 -2.02 -1.09
N GLU A 51 -28.47 -1.63 -1.29
CA GLU A 51 -28.97 -1.21 -2.60
C GLU A 51 -28.39 0.16 -3.02
N ASP A 52 -28.12 1.05 -2.06
CA ASP A 52 -27.58 2.39 -2.32
C ASP A 52 -26.77 2.93 -1.13
N LEU A 53 -25.90 3.92 -1.38
CA LEU A 53 -25.10 4.63 -0.38
C LEU A 53 -25.60 6.08 -0.21
N HIS A 54 -25.40 6.65 0.98
CA HIS A 54 -25.75 8.06 1.20
C HIS A 54 -24.91 9.01 0.34
N ALA A 55 -25.57 10.00 -0.25
CA ALA A 55 -24.92 11.04 -1.04
C ALA A 55 -23.93 11.87 -0.19
N THR A 56 -22.81 12.25 -0.79
CA THR A 56 -21.82 13.17 -0.20
C THR A 56 -21.55 14.31 -1.17
N VAL A 57 -21.00 15.43 -0.68
CA VAL A 57 -20.59 16.58 -1.53
C VAL A 57 -19.58 16.15 -2.60
N ARG A 58 -18.74 15.14 -2.33
CA ARG A 58 -17.78 14.60 -3.30
C ARG A 58 -18.43 13.65 -4.31
N GLY A 59 -19.39 12.83 -3.88
CA GLY A 59 -20.05 11.82 -4.73
C GLY A 59 -19.04 10.95 -5.49
N GLU A 60 -19.30 10.75 -6.78
CA GLU A 60 -18.44 10.02 -7.72
C GLU A 60 -17.19 10.82 -8.18
N GLY A 61 -16.99 12.03 -7.66
CA GLY A 61 -15.85 12.88 -8.01
C GLY A 61 -14.51 12.19 -7.76
N GLY A 62 -13.73 11.97 -8.81
CA GLY A 62 -12.44 11.29 -8.78
C GLY A 62 -11.25 12.22 -9.05
N PHE A 63 -10.21 11.70 -9.70
CA PHE A 63 -8.98 12.41 -10.05
C PHE A 63 -9.20 13.86 -10.48
N MET A 64 -8.57 14.80 -9.77
CA MET A 64 -8.64 16.25 -10.01
C MET A 64 -10.07 16.86 -10.02
N SER A 65 -11.06 16.25 -9.37
CA SER A 65 -12.45 16.76 -9.37
C SER A 65 -12.63 18.16 -8.76
N VAL A 66 -11.65 18.65 -8.00
CA VAL A 66 -11.65 19.98 -7.37
C VAL A 66 -11.10 21.06 -8.31
N TYR A 67 -10.52 20.67 -9.45
CA TYR A 67 -9.97 21.57 -10.48
C TYR A 67 -10.80 21.57 -11.77
N LYS A 68 -12.00 20.97 -11.73
CA LYS A 68 -12.96 20.93 -12.84
C LYS A 68 -14.02 22.00 -12.68
#